data_AF-A0A520HQL0-F1
#
_entry.id   AF-A0A520HQL0-F1
#
_cell.length_a   1.000
_cell.length_b   1.000
_cell.length_c   1.000
_cell.angle_alpha   90.00
_cell.angle_beta   90.00
_cell.angle_gamma   90.00
#
_symmetry.space_group_name_H-M   'P 1'
#
loop_
_entity.id
_entity.type
_entity.pdbx_description
1 polymer ?
#
loop_
_entity_poly.entity_id
_entity_poly.type
_entity_poly.pdbx_seq_one_letter_code
_entity_poly.pdbx_strand_id
1 'polypeptide(L)'
;MKVVVNIARILVGLLFIFSGLVKANDPLGLSYKMQEFFEIWHLTKFDSWTLALSVGMNAFEIIAGVALLLGVRIRIFIWLLLLLIVFFTFLTLYSAVTGKVTDCGCFGDALHLTPWESFTKDVILLVLILVIFINKKYIKKIFKKPVINIIVASSLVLCAFLAYHVLTHLPVIDFRAYKVGTVIREGMAIPEGAPKSEYAITFVYKVNGVEKEFTDKELDKIPGDAEFVDRKEVVVKEGYVPPIHDFVLDFNGEDMTEAILNEPKVVLVISYFLEK
;
A
#
# COMPACT_ATOMS: atom_id res chain seq x y z
N MET A 1 -18.96 2.49 -28.09
CA MET A 1 -18.62 1.20 -27.43
C MET A 1 -17.21 0.69 -27.74
N LYS A 2 -16.84 0.42 -29.01
CA LYS A 2 -15.48 -0.10 -29.34
C LYS A 2 -14.33 0.80 -28.85
N VAL A 3 -14.45 2.11 -29.08
CA VAL A 3 -13.45 3.11 -28.67
C VAL A 3 -13.31 3.12 -27.15
N VAL A 4 -14.43 3.24 -26.43
CA VAL A 4 -14.46 3.23 -24.96
C VAL A 4 -13.79 1.98 -24.38
N VAL A 5 -14.07 0.79 -24.93
CA VAL A 5 -13.46 -0.46 -24.47
C VAL A 5 -11.95 -0.49 -24.72
N ASN A 6 -11.49 0.01 -25.87
CA ASN A 6 -10.06 0.05 -26.16
C ASN A 6 -9.33 1.08 -25.30
N ILE A 7 -9.94 2.24 -25.02
CA ILE A 7 -9.40 3.23 -24.08
C ILE A 7 -9.31 2.63 -22.68
N ALA A 8 -10.41 2.07 -22.16
CA ALA A 8 -10.43 1.40 -20.86
C ALA A 8 -9.39 0.29 -20.79
N ARG A 9 -9.27 -0.54 -21.83
CA ARG A 9 -8.26 -1.60 -21.94
C ARG A 9 -6.83 -1.05 -21.86
N ILE A 10 -6.54 0.05 -22.55
CA ILE A 10 -5.20 0.67 -22.53
C ILE A 10 -4.92 1.24 -21.15
N LEU A 11 -5.86 1.99 -20.56
CA LEU A 11 -5.71 2.58 -19.24
C LEU A 11 -5.51 1.51 -18.16
N VAL A 12 -6.39 0.51 -18.09
CA VAL A 12 -6.29 -0.59 -17.13
C VAL A 12 -5.01 -1.38 -17.37
N GLY A 13 -4.68 -1.73 -18.61
CA GLY A 13 -3.47 -2.49 -18.93
C GLY A 13 -2.19 -1.77 -18.51
N LEU A 14 -2.07 -0.47 -18.80
CA LEU A 14 -0.92 0.34 -18.40
C LEU A 14 -0.85 0.51 -16.88
N LEU A 15 -1.98 0.77 -16.22
CA LEU A 15 -2.01 0.96 -14.77
C LEU A 15 -1.60 -0.31 -14.02
N PHE A 16 -2.05 -1.49 -14.46
CA PHE A 16 -1.65 -2.76 -13.86
C PHE A 16 -0.16 -3.08 -14.08
N ILE A 17 0.39 -2.78 -15.27
CA ILE A 17 1.83 -2.92 -15.52
C ILE A 17 2.60 -1.96 -14.61
N PHE A 18 2.17 -0.70 -14.51
CA PHE A 18 2.83 0.30 -13.67
C PHE A 18 2.77 -0.10 -12.18
N SER A 19 1.60 -0.45 -11.66
CA SER A 19 1.40 -0.98 -10.31
C SER A 19 2.33 -2.16 -10.03
N GLY A 20 2.29 -3.17 -10.90
CA GLY A 20 3.09 -4.37 -10.73
C GLY A 20 4.59 -4.11 -10.81
N LEU A 21 5.05 -3.20 -11.67
CA LEU A 21 6.48 -2.84 -11.76
C LEU A 21 6.96 -2.10 -10.52
N VAL A 22 6.16 -1.17 -9.98
CA VAL A 22 6.54 -0.45 -8.76
C VAL A 22 6.60 -1.40 -7.56
N LYS A 23 5.62 -2.30 -7.42
CA LYS A 23 5.67 -3.34 -6.38
C LYS A 23 6.80 -4.34 -6.60
N ALA A 24 7.12 -4.69 -7.84
CA ALA A 24 8.24 -5.56 -8.16
C ALA A 24 9.61 -4.93 -7.88
N ASN A 25 9.67 -3.60 -7.75
CA ASN A 25 10.87 -2.87 -7.35
C ASN A 25 11.14 -2.98 -5.84
N ASP A 26 10.10 -3.18 -5.01
CA ASP A 26 10.23 -3.59 -3.61
C ASP A 26 9.21 -4.67 -3.21
N PRO A 27 9.50 -5.95 -3.49
CA PRO A 27 8.62 -7.06 -3.12
C PRO A 27 8.60 -7.30 -1.60
N LEU A 28 9.58 -6.82 -0.84
CA LEU A 28 9.61 -6.97 0.62
C LEU A 28 8.59 -6.05 1.27
N GLY A 29 8.49 -4.79 0.84
CA GLY A 29 7.47 -3.85 1.31
C GLY A 29 6.06 -4.43 1.21
N LEU A 30 5.71 -5.02 0.06
CA LEU A 30 4.42 -5.71 -0.10
C LEU A 30 4.28 -6.96 0.78
N SER A 31 5.38 -7.71 1.03
CA SER A 31 5.34 -8.87 1.92
C SER A 31 5.05 -8.47 3.37
N TYR A 32 5.62 -7.37 3.87
CA TYR A 32 5.33 -6.83 5.20
C TYR A 32 3.87 -6.39 5.31
N LYS A 33 3.32 -5.73 4.29
CA LYS A 33 1.89 -5.41 4.25
C LYS A 33 1.00 -6.65 4.31
N MET A 34 1.35 -7.72 3.62
CA MET A 34 0.61 -8.99 3.75
C MET A 34 0.69 -9.56 5.16
N GLN A 35 1.85 -9.48 5.82
CA GLN A 35 2.04 -9.92 7.21
C GLN A 35 1.18 -9.10 8.18
N GLU A 36 1.11 -7.77 8.02
CA GLU A 36 0.23 -6.91 8.83
C GLU A 36 -1.24 -7.37 8.75
N PHE A 37 -1.75 -7.65 7.54
CA PHE A 37 -3.11 -8.19 7.37
C PHE A 37 -3.28 -9.58 7.99
N PHE A 38 -2.27 -10.46 7.86
CA PHE A 38 -2.33 -11.80 8.45
C PHE A 38 -2.28 -11.76 9.97
N GLU A 39 -1.52 -10.85 10.57
CA GLU A 39 -1.51 -10.66 12.02
C GLU A 39 -2.88 -10.20 12.53
N ILE A 40 -3.47 -9.19 11.90
CA ILE A 40 -4.81 -8.68 12.25
C ILE A 40 -5.89 -9.76 12.13
N TRP A 41 -5.75 -10.68 11.18
CA TRP A 41 -6.68 -11.79 10.95
C TRP A 41 -6.30 -13.09 11.67
N HIS A 42 -5.25 -13.09 12.49
CA HIS A 42 -4.74 -14.26 13.21
C HIS A 42 -4.34 -15.43 12.28
N LEU A 43 -3.79 -15.11 11.11
CA LEU A 43 -3.33 -16.01 10.05
C LEU A 43 -1.79 -16.08 9.92
N THR A 44 -1.04 -15.74 10.98
CA THR A 44 0.44 -15.66 10.99
C THR A 44 1.18 -16.93 10.54
N LYS A 45 0.50 -18.09 10.50
CA LYS A 45 1.05 -19.32 9.90
C LYS A 45 1.45 -19.16 8.43
N PHE A 46 0.92 -18.16 7.73
CA PHE A 46 1.22 -17.90 6.32
C PHE A 46 2.34 -16.87 6.11
N ASP A 47 2.94 -16.33 7.18
CA ASP A 47 3.94 -15.26 7.09
C ASP A 47 5.16 -15.69 6.27
N SER A 48 5.59 -16.96 6.38
CA SER A 48 6.70 -17.51 5.59
C SER A 48 6.43 -17.56 4.09
N TRP A 49 5.16 -17.50 3.66
CA TRP A 49 4.76 -17.54 2.26
C TRP A 49 4.57 -16.15 1.65
N THR A 50 4.52 -15.09 2.46
CA THR A 50 4.20 -13.72 2.01
C THR A 50 5.17 -13.19 0.97
N LEU A 51 6.47 -13.46 1.10
CA LEU A 51 7.46 -13.07 0.10
C LEU A 51 7.19 -13.74 -1.27
N ALA A 52 6.92 -15.05 -1.27
CA ALA A 52 6.62 -15.79 -2.49
C ALA A 52 5.30 -15.31 -3.13
N LEU A 53 4.29 -15.03 -2.31
CA LEU A 53 3.01 -14.48 -2.74
C LEU A 53 3.16 -13.07 -3.31
N SER A 54 3.98 -12.22 -2.70
CA SER A 54 4.29 -10.87 -3.17
C SER A 54 4.91 -10.90 -4.56
N VAL A 55 6.00 -11.66 -4.74
CA VAL A 55 6.67 -11.83 -6.05
C VAL A 55 5.71 -12.40 -7.09
N GLY A 56 4.94 -13.42 -6.72
CA GLY A 56 3.96 -14.05 -7.62
C GLY A 56 2.84 -13.10 -8.05
N MET A 57 2.32 -12.30 -7.12
CA MET A 57 1.26 -11.31 -7.38
C MET A 57 1.76 -10.18 -8.28
N ASN A 58 2.97 -9.67 -8.04
CA ASN A 58 3.58 -8.63 -8.87
C ASN A 58 3.79 -9.10 -10.31
N ALA A 59 4.32 -10.32 -10.48
CA ALA A 59 4.46 -10.94 -11.79
C ALA A 59 3.09 -11.13 -12.46
N PHE A 60 2.07 -11.56 -11.71
CA PHE A 60 0.71 -11.70 -12.21
C PHE A 60 0.14 -10.37 -12.71
N GLU A 61 0.27 -9.27 -11.95
CA GLU A 61 -0.23 -7.94 -12.35
C GLU A 61 0.41 -7.48 -13.67
N ILE A 62 1.73 -7.60 -13.79
CA ILE A 62 2.47 -7.21 -15.00
C ILE A 62 2.02 -8.06 -16.20
N ILE A 63 2.00 -9.39 -16.04
CA ILE A 63 1.61 -10.31 -17.12
C ILE A 63 0.16 -10.10 -17.53
N ALA A 64 -0.74 -9.88 -16.57
CA ALA A 64 -2.15 -9.62 -16.84
C ALA A 64 -2.35 -8.29 -17.57
N GLY A 65 -1.64 -7.24 -17.17
CA GLY A 65 -1.65 -5.96 -17.87
C GLY A 65 -1.13 -6.08 -19.31
N VAL A 66 0.00 -6.75 -19.52
CA VAL A 66 0.55 -7.03 -20.87
C VAL A 66 -0.44 -7.84 -21.71
N ALA A 67 -1.01 -8.92 -21.15
CA ALA A 67 -1.98 -9.76 -21.85
C ALA A 67 -3.26 -8.97 -22.22
N LEU A 68 -3.70 -8.07 -21.34
CA LEU A 68 -4.82 -7.18 -21.57
C LEU A 68 -4.56 -6.22 -22.74
N LEU A 69 -3.38 -5.59 -22.78
CA LEU A 69 -2.97 -4.70 -23.88
C LEU A 69 -2.89 -5.45 -25.22
N LEU A 70 -2.27 -6.63 -25.23
CA LEU A 70 -2.11 -7.44 -26.44
C LEU A 70 -3.43 -8.07 -26.93
N GLY A 71 -4.46 -8.12 -26.09
CA GLY A 71 -5.76 -8.74 -26.41
C GLY A 71 -5.70 -10.27 -26.42
N VAL A 72 -4.86 -10.87 -25.58
CA VAL A 72 -4.55 -12.31 -25.59
C VAL A 72 -5.19 -13.00 -24.41
N ARG A 73 -5.84 -14.15 -24.66
CA ARG A 73 -6.56 -14.94 -23.63
C ARG A 73 -7.45 -14.08 -22.73
N ILE A 74 -8.09 -13.07 -23.31
CA ILE A 74 -8.76 -11.98 -22.58
C ILE A 74 -9.83 -12.47 -21.61
N ARG A 75 -10.51 -13.58 -21.94
CA ARG A 75 -11.52 -14.17 -21.07
C ARG A 75 -10.95 -14.59 -19.71
N ILE A 76 -9.74 -15.15 -19.70
CA ILE A 76 -9.08 -15.61 -18.48
C ILE A 76 -8.56 -14.40 -17.71
N PHE A 77 -7.77 -13.55 -18.35
CA PHE A 77 -7.13 -12.42 -17.67
C PHE A 77 -8.13 -11.40 -17.13
N ILE A 78 -9.22 -11.08 -17.83
CA ILE A 78 -10.23 -10.17 -17.26
C ILE A 78 -10.92 -10.81 -16.05
N TRP A 79 -11.19 -12.12 -16.05
CA TRP A 79 -11.75 -12.79 -14.87
C TRP A 79 -10.81 -12.75 -13.67
N LEU A 80 -9.52 -13.02 -13.90
CA LEU A 80 -8.51 -12.97 -12.83
C LEU A 80 -8.28 -11.53 -12.34
N LEU A 81 -8.26 -10.54 -13.24
CA LEU A 81 -8.17 -9.12 -12.88
C LEU A 81 -9.40 -8.65 -12.10
N LEU A 82 -10.59 -9.14 -12.46
CA LEU A 82 -11.83 -8.83 -11.74
C LEU A 82 -11.82 -9.44 -10.34
N LEU A 83 -11.35 -10.68 -10.20
CA LEU A 83 -11.17 -11.30 -8.89
C LEU A 83 -10.16 -10.52 -8.03
N LEU A 84 -9.01 -10.15 -8.62
CA LEU A 84 -7.97 -9.41 -7.92
C LEU A 84 -8.46 -8.03 -7.46
N ILE A 85 -9.11 -7.26 -8.34
CA ILE A 85 -9.56 -5.91 -7.98
C ILE A 85 -10.69 -5.96 -6.96
N VAL A 86 -11.60 -6.95 -7.02
CA VAL A 86 -12.63 -7.12 -5.99
C VAL A 86 -12.00 -7.44 -4.64
N PHE A 87 -10.98 -8.31 -4.63
CA PHE A 87 -10.22 -8.62 -3.42
C PHE A 87 -9.51 -7.38 -2.85
N PHE A 88 -8.79 -6.61 -3.67
CA PHE A 88 -8.15 -5.37 -3.22
C PHE A 88 -9.14 -4.29 -2.79
N THR A 89 -10.28 -4.16 -3.48
CA THR A 89 -11.35 -3.23 -3.09
C THR A 89 -11.88 -3.57 -1.70
N PHE A 90 -11.97 -4.87 -1.36
CA PHE A 90 -12.34 -5.31 -0.02
C PHE A 90 -11.25 -4.98 1.01
N LEU A 91 -9.97 -5.23 0.71
CA LEU A 91 -8.85 -4.89 1.60
C LEU A 91 -8.74 -3.39 1.86
N THR A 92 -8.87 -2.57 0.81
CA THR A 92 -8.78 -1.11 0.91
C THR A 92 -9.97 -0.54 1.68
N LEU A 93 -11.18 -1.09 1.48
CA LEU A 93 -12.34 -0.74 2.30
C LEU A 93 -12.16 -1.13 3.76
N TYR A 94 -11.66 -2.34 4.03
CA TYR A 94 -11.36 -2.78 5.39
C TYR A 94 -10.38 -1.84 6.08
N SER A 95 -9.32 -1.43 5.39
CA SER A 95 -8.33 -0.49 5.90
C SER A 95 -8.93 0.90 6.13
N ALA A 96 -9.77 1.38 5.21
CA ALA A 96 -10.44 2.69 5.32
C ALA A 96 -11.45 2.76 6.46
N VAL A 97 -12.14 1.65 6.78
CA VAL A 97 -13.13 1.60 7.87
C VAL A 97 -12.48 1.35 9.22
N THR A 98 -11.47 0.47 9.28
CA THR A 98 -10.84 0.11 10.56
C THR A 98 -9.73 1.07 10.98
N GLY A 99 -9.11 1.79 10.03
CA GLY A 99 -7.97 2.65 10.30
C GLY A 99 -6.71 1.91 10.79
N LYS A 100 -6.72 0.57 10.76
CA LYS A 100 -5.64 -0.27 11.31
C LYS A 100 -4.42 -0.39 10.42
N VAL A 101 -4.58 -0.11 9.12
CA VAL A 101 -3.51 -0.16 8.11
C VAL A 101 -3.53 1.16 7.37
N THR A 102 -2.45 1.93 7.50
CA THR A 102 -2.33 3.29 6.96
C THR A 102 -2.06 3.31 5.45
N ASP A 103 -1.45 2.25 4.91
CA ASP A 103 -1.19 2.09 3.47
C ASP A 103 -1.49 0.67 2.98
N CYS A 104 -2.30 0.56 1.93
CA CYS A 104 -2.72 -0.70 1.33
C CYS A 104 -1.65 -1.32 0.40
N GLY A 105 -0.53 -0.63 0.15
CA GLY A 105 0.62 -1.13 -0.62
C GLY A 105 0.35 -1.30 -2.12
N CYS A 106 -0.76 -0.77 -2.64
CA CYS A 106 -1.17 -0.96 -4.03
C CYS A 106 -0.25 -0.31 -5.07
N PHE A 107 0.62 0.63 -4.70
CA PHE A 107 1.66 1.18 -5.57
C PHE A 107 3.04 1.10 -4.92
N GLY A 108 3.23 0.21 -3.94
CA GLY A 108 4.45 0.18 -3.12
C GLY A 108 4.82 1.55 -2.57
N ASP A 109 6.12 1.76 -2.36
CA ASP A 109 6.65 2.99 -1.76
C ASP A 109 6.65 4.21 -2.69
N ALA A 110 6.28 4.06 -3.97
CA ALA A 110 6.34 5.21 -4.89
C ALA A 110 5.18 6.19 -4.68
N LEU A 111 4.02 5.73 -4.18
CA LEU A 111 2.83 6.54 -3.99
C LEU A 111 2.07 6.08 -2.73
N HIS A 112 2.29 6.77 -1.63
CA HIS A 112 1.47 6.65 -0.43
C HIS A 112 0.11 7.31 -0.69
N LEU A 113 -0.93 6.48 -0.76
CA LEU A 113 -2.31 6.93 -0.92
C LEU A 113 -3.06 6.63 0.38
N THR A 114 -3.87 7.58 0.83
CA THR A 114 -4.74 7.34 1.98
C THR A 114 -5.67 6.14 1.71
N PRO A 115 -6.15 5.43 2.75
CA PRO A 115 -7.04 4.29 2.55
C PRO A 115 -8.29 4.62 1.71
N TRP A 116 -8.87 5.82 1.88
CA TRP A 116 -10.02 6.29 1.10
C TRP A 116 -9.70 6.60 -0.37
N GLU A 117 -8.52 7.17 -0.65
CA GLU A 117 -8.05 7.39 -2.03
C GLU A 117 -7.78 6.05 -2.72
N SER A 118 -7.13 5.12 -2.02
CA SER A 118 -6.87 3.76 -2.50
C SER A 118 -8.16 3.03 -2.84
N PHE A 119 -9.16 3.08 -1.95
CA PHE A 119 -10.48 2.48 -2.17
C PHE A 119 -11.18 3.10 -3.39
N THR A 120 -11.20 4.43 -3.49
CA THR A 120 -11.87 5.14 -4.60
C THR A 120 -11.24 4.76 -5.95
N LYS A 121 -9.90 4.71 -6.01
CA LYS A 121 -9.18 4.26 -7.19
C LYS A 121 -9.54 2.82 -7.57
N ASP A 122 -9.61 1.91 -6.61
CA ASP A 122 -9.95 0.52 -6.87
C ASP A 122 -11.39 0.36 -7.37
N VAL A 123 -12.34 1.16 -6.86
CA VAL A 123 -13.72 1.23 -7.37
C VAL A 123 -13.75 1.74 -8.82
N ILE A 124 -12.98 2.79 -9.15
CA ILE A 124 -12.88 3.28 -10.53
C ILE A 124 -12.31 2.19 -11.46
N LEU A 125 -11.25 1.51 -11.02
CA LEU A 125 -10.65 0.39 -11.76
C LEU A 125 -11.63 -0.77 -11.93
N LEU A 126 -12.41 -1.11 -10.90
CA LEU A 126 -13.45 -2.12 -10.95
C LEU A 126 -14.50 -1.77 -12.03
N VAL A 127 -14.97 -0.53 -12.07
CA VAL A 127 -15.93 -0.06 -13.10
C VAL A 127 -15.33 -0.19 -14.50
N LEU A 128 -14.07 0.23 -14.69
CA LEU A 128 -13.38 0.10 -15.99
C LEU A 128 -13.24 -1.38 -16.40
N ILE A 129 -12.85 -2.26 -15.47
CA ILE A 129 -12.73 -3.69 -15.70
C ILE A 129 -14.10 -4.31 -16.05
N LEU A 130 -15.19 -3.89 -15.40
CA LEU A 130 -16.55 -4.34 -15.72
C LEU A 130 -16.97 -3.93 -17.14
N VAL A 131 -16.66 -2.70 -17.55
CA VAL A 131 -16.92 -2.24 -18.94
C VAL A 131 -16.19 -3.14 -19.94
N ILE A 132 -14.92 -3.47 -19.68
CA ILE A 132 -14.12 -4.39 -20.51
C ILE A 132 -14.71 -5.81 -20.46
N PHE A 133 -15.12 -6.29 -19.29
CA PHE A 133 -15.64 -7.64 -19.07
C PHE A 133 -16.93 -7.91 -19.83
N ILE A 134 -17.87 -6.96 -19.80
CA ILE A 134 -19.14 -7.05 -20.53
C ILE A 134 -18.89 -6.97 -22.04
N ASN A 135 -17.97 -6.09 -22.45
CA ASN A 135 -17.74 -5.76 -23.85
C ASN A 135 -16.49 -6.41 -24.47
N LYS A 136 -15.99 -7.48 -23.85
CA LYS A 136 -14.77 -8.21 -24.26
C LYS A 136 -14.77 -8.69 -25.72
N LYS A 137 -15.94 -8.82 -26.35
CA LYS A 137 -16.11 -9.16 -27.78
C LYS A 137 -15.44 -8.16 -28.74
N TYR A 138 -15.22 -6.92 -28.31
CA TYR A 138 -14.59 -5.90 -29.15
C TYR A 138 -13.05 -5.92 -29.09
N ILE A 139 -12.46 -6.74 -28.21
CA ILE A 139 -11.01 -6.83 -28.07
C ILE A 139 -10.47 -7.88 -29.03
N LYS A 140 -9.60 -7.45 -29.94
CA LYS A 140 -8.89 -8.31 -30.89
C LYS A 140 -7.40 -8.36 -30.54
N LYS A 141 -6.75 -9.44 -30.95
CA LYS A 141 -5.30 -9.59 -30.87
C LYS A 141 -4.65 -8.53 -31.76
N ILE A 142 -3.67 -7.82 -31.21
CA ILE A 142 -2.96 -6.77 -31.96
C ILE A 142 -1.90 -7.37 -32.88
N PHE A 143 -1.19 -8.39 -32.41
CA PHE A 143 -0.09 -9.02 -33.15
C PHE A 143 -0.37 -10.49 -33.51
N LYS A 144 0.51 -11.07 -34.34
CA LYS A 144 0.52 -12.50 -34.65
C LYS A 144 0.95 -13.32 -33.42
N LYS A 145 0.52 -14.59 -33.35
CA LYS A 145 0.84 -15.52 -32.25
C LYS A 145 2.33 -15.58 -31.85
N PRO A 146 3.32 -15.68 -32.76
CA PRO A 146 4.73 -15.76 -32.34
C PRO A 146 5.19 -14.50 -31.62
N VAL A 147 4.84 -13.32 -32.13
CA VAL A 147 5.21 -12.04 -31.51
C VAL A 147 4.59 -11.90 -30.11
N ILE A 148 3.32 -12.28 -29.96
CA ILE A 148 2.65 -12.31 -28.64
C ILE A 148 3.40 -13.20 -27.66
N ASN A 149 3.75 -14.42 -28.07
CA ASN A 149 4.41 -15.37 -27.19
C ASN A 149 5.79 -14.86 -26.76
N ILE A 150 6.53 -14.21 -27.67
CA ILE A 150 7.81 -13.57 -27.35
C ILE A 150 7.60 -12.44 -26.33
N ILE A 151 6.62 -11.55 -26.53
CA ILE A 151 6.37 -10.45 -25.59
C ILE A 151 6.00 -10.99 -24.19
N VAL A 152 5.09 -11.95 -24.10
CA VAL A 152 4.68 -12.55 -22.81
C VAL A 152 5.82 -13.33 -22.15
N ALA A 153 6.62 -14.07 -22.92
CA ALA A 153 7.80 -14.75 -22.39
C ALA A 153 8.84 -13.73 -21.89
N SER A 154 9.08 -12.65 -22.63
CA SER A 154 9.99 -11.60 -22.23
C SER A 154 9.53 -10.90 -20.95
N SER A 155 8.22 -10.63 -20.79
CA SER A 155 7.71 -10.01 -19.56
C SER A 155 7.93 -10.91 -18.35
N LEU A 156 7.73 -12.23 -18.50
CA LEU A 156 7.98 -13.20 -17.42
C LEU A 156 9.47 -13.24 -17.05
N VAL A 157 10.37 -13.31 -18.04
CA VAL A 157 11.82 -13.33 -17.81
C VAL A 157 12.28 -12.03 -17.14
N LEU A 158 11.79 -10.88 -17.60
CA LEU A 158 12.11 -9.58 -17.01
C LEU A 158 11.59 -9.46 -15.57
N CYS A 159 10.39 -9.97 -15.28
CA CYS A 159 9.87 -10.01 -13.90
C CYS A 159 10.75 -10.88 -12.99
N ALA A 160 11.15 -12.07 -13.46
CA ALA A 160 12.02 -12.96 -12.70
C ALA A 160 13.41 -12.35 -12.47
N PHE A 161 13.97 -11.71 -13.49
CA PHE A 161 15.23 -10.98 -13.38
C PHE A 161 15.13 -9.82 -12.38
N LEU A 162 14.08 -9.01 -12.47
CA LEU A 162 13.86 -7.89 -11.56
C LEU A 162 13.71 -8.38 -10.12
N ALA A 163 12.90 -9.42 -9.89
CA ALA A 163 12.74 -10.03 -8.57
C ALA A 163 14.07 -10.56 -8.01
N TYR A 164 14.88 -11.24 -8.84
CA TYR A 164 16.20 -11.69 -8.43
C TYR A 164 17.13 -10.51 -8.08
N HIS A 165 17.13 -9.46 -8.91
CA HIS A 165 17.95 -8.27 -8.70
C HIS A 165 17.61 -7.59 -7.37
N VAL A 166 16.35 -7.22 -7.14
CA VAL A 166 15.95 -6.45 -5.94
C VAL A 166 16.01 -7.25 -4.64
N LEU A 167 16.01 -8.59 -4.71
CA LEU A 167 16.22 -9.44 -3.53
C LEU A 167 17.71 -9.62 -3.18
N THR A 168 18.61 -9.27 -4.09
CA THR A 168 20.07 -9.43 -3.89
C THR A 168 20.81 -8.09 -3.85
N HIS A 169 20.21 -7.04 -4.41
CA HIS A 169 20.76 -5.70 -4.55
C HIS A 169 19.69 -4.67 -4.17
N LEU A 170 20.11 -3.40 -4.06
CA LEU A 170 19.18 -2.30 -3.83
C LEU A 170 18.12 -2.21 -4.95
N PRO A 171 16.93 -1.67 -4.64
CA PRO A 171 15.91 -1.36 -5.64
C PRO A 171 16.49 -0.55 -6.80
N VAL A 172 15.95 -0.75 -8.01
CA VAL A 172 16.40 -0.03 -9.22
C VAL A 172 16.14 1.47 -9.05
N ILE A 173 15.00 1.81 -8.45
CA ILE A 173 14.67 3.17 -8.02
C ILE A 173 14.36 3.10 -6.53
N ASP A 174 15.13 3.79 -5.71
CA ASP A 174 14.93 3.77 -4.27
C ASP A 174 13.95 4.87 -3.84
N PHE A 175 12.72 4.46 -3.52
CA PHE A 175 11.66 5.34 -3.01
C PHE A 175 11.62 5.43 -1.48
N ARG A 176 12.46 4.64 -0.78
CA ARG A 176 12.44 4.57 0.68
C ARG A 176 12.99 5.83 1.31
N ALA A 177 12.55 6.13 2.53
CA ALA A 177 13.02 7.28 3.29
C ALA A 177 14.55 7.26 3.52
N TYR A 178 15.12 6.07 3.74
CA TYR A 178 16.55 5.86 4.03
C TYR A 178 17.42 5.56 2.79
N LYS A 179 17.01 6.03 1.60
CA LYS A 179 17.82 5.85 0.38
C LYS A 179 19.22 6.45 0.52
N VAL A 180 20.16 5.94 -0.28
CA VAL A 180 21.55 6.42 -0.28
C VAL A 180 21.61 7.93 -0.56
N GLY A 181 22.30 8.65 0.32
CA GLY A 181 22.44 10.11 0.25
C GLY A 181 21.44 10.90 1.11
N THR A 182 20.45 10.24 1.75
CA THR A 182 19.57 10.92 2.72
C THR A 182 20.29 11.19 4.03
N VAL A 183 20.20 12.43 4.52
CA VAL A 183 20.59 12.80 5.89
C VAL A 183 19.42 12.53 6.82
N ILE A 184 19.55 11.55 7.72
CA ILE A 184 18.47 11.10 8.61
C ILE A 184 17.85 12.26 9.38
N ARG A 185 18.68 13.13 9.95
CA ARG A 185 18.23 14.31 10.72
C ARG A 185 17.36 15.26 9.90
N GLU A 186 17.75 15.52 8.65
CA GLU A 186 16.95 16.37 7.76
C GLU A 186 15.64 15.68 7.37
N GLY A 187 15.66 14.36 7.20
CA GLY A 187 14.47 13.55 6.96
C GLY A 187 13.51 13.45 8.15
N MET A 188 13.99 13.71 9.38
CA MET A 188 13.19 13.78 10.61
C MET A 188 12.68 15.19 10.90
N ALA A 189 13.26 16.22 10.28
CA ALA A 189 12.90 17.60 10.55
C ALA A 189 11.52 17.95 9.99
N ILE A 190 10.70 18.62 10.80
CA ILE A 190 9.46 19.25 10.34
C ILE A 190 9.80 20.67 9.86
N PRO A 191 9.54 21.03 8.59
CA PRO A 191 9.82 22.36 8.07
C PRO A 191 9.07 23.45 8.85
N GLU A 192 9.70 24.61 9.02
CA GLU A 192 9.05 25.77 9.64
C GLU A 192 7.79 26.17 8.84
N GLY A 193 6.64 26.24 9.53
CA GLY A 193 5.35 26.55 8.90
C GLY A 193 4.61 25.37 8.29
N ALA A 194 5.12 24.14 8.43
CA ALA A 194 4.38 22.95 8.03
C ALA A 194 3.07 22.81 8.83
N PRO A 195 1.97 22.34 8.21
CA PRO A 195 0.69 22.16 8.89
C PRO A 195 0.87 21.17 10.05
N LYS A 196 0.44 21.57 11.26
CA LYS A 196 0.44 20.68 12.43
C LYS A 196 -0.79 19.80 12.41
N SER A 197 -0.67 18.60 12.97
CA SER A 197 -1.82 17.73 13.18
C SER A 197 -2.81 18.40 14.12
N GLU A 198 -4.08 18.46 13.71
CA GLU A 198 -5.17 18.96 14.52
C GLU A 198 -5.82 17.77 15.23
N TYR A 199 -5.78 17.77 16.56
CA TYR A 199 -6.38 16.74 17.40
C TYR A 199 -7.71 17.25 17.96
N ALA A 200 -8.79 16.48 17.82
CA ALA A 200 -9.99 16.66 18.62
C ALA A 200 -9.94 15.70 19.80
N ILE A 201 -10.41 16.20 20.94
CA ILE A 201 -10.61 15.39 22.12
C ILE A 201 -12.04 14.86 22.06
N THR A 202 -12.18 13.55 21.98
CA THR A 202 -13.47 12.85 22.04
C THR A 202 -13.60 12.17 23.40
N PHE A 203 -14.67 12.47 24.11
CA PHE A 203 -15.01 11.88 25.39
C PHE A 203 -16.05 10.79 25.20
N VAL A 204 -15.76 9.58 25.70
CA VAL A 204 -16.69 8.45 25.69
C VAL A 204 -17.45 8.45 27.01
N TYR A 205 -18.78 8.58 26.94
CA TYR A 205 -19.68 8.55 28.09
C TYR A 205 -20.71 7.44 27.93
N LYS A 206 -21.08 6.79 29.03
CA LYS A 206 -22.16 5.81 29.07
C LYS A 206 -23.46 6.49 29.45
N VAL A 207 -24.35 6.63 28.48
CA VAL A 207 -25.69 7.22 28.67
C VAL A 207 -26.72 6.11 28.61
N ASN A 208 -27.46 5.87 29.70
CA ASN A 208 -28.45 4.79 29.78
C ASN A 208 -27.90 3.39 29.41
N GLY A 209 -26.65 3.12 29.78
CA GLY A 209 -25.99 1.85 29.49
C GLY A 209 -25.39 1.71 28.09
N VAL A 210 -25.57 2.70 27.20
CA VAL A 210 -25.02 2.74 25.84
C VAL A 210 -23.86 3.74 25.79
N GLU A 211 -22.71 3.30 25.28
CA GLU A 211 -21.56 4.18 25.06
C GLU A 211 -21.84 5.16 23.91
N LYS A 212 -21.63 6.45 24.18
CA LYS A 212 -21.75 7.54 23.22
C LYS A 212 -20.52 8.44 23.29
N GLU A 213 -20.04 8.83 22.13
CA GLU A 213 -18.89 9.70 21.97
C GLU A 213 -19.35 11.16 21.83
N PHE A 214 -18.72 12.06 22.57
CA PHE A 214 -18.96 13.51 22.55
C PHE A 214 -17.66 14.24 22.24
N THR A 215 -17.67 15.14 21.27
CA THR A 215 -16.50 15.99 20.99
C THR A 215 -16.35 17.11 22.03
N ASP A 216 -15.17 17.70 22.12
CA ASP A 216 -14.86 18.89 22.93
C ASP A 216 -15.88 20.05 22.77
N LYS A 217 -16.50 20.17 21.60
CA LYS A 217 -17.56 21.16 21.29
C LYS A 217 -18.97 20.73 21.68
N GLU A 218 -19.16 19.48 22.10
CA GLU A 218 -20.45 18.88 22.43
C GLU A 218 -20.57 18.48 23.90
N LEU A 219 -19.63 18.95 24.73
CA LEU A 219 -19.64 18.73 26.18
C LEU A 219 -20.95 19.20 26.83
N ASP A 220 -21.57 20.27 26.32
CA ASP A 220 -22.86 20.79 26.80
C ASP A 220 -24.06 19.87 26.52
N LYS A 221 -23.89 18.86 25.65
CA LYS A 221 -24.94 17.88 25.30
C LYS A 221 -24.85 16.60 26.14
N ILE A 222 -23.90 16.50 27.06
CA ILE A 222 -23.73 15.33 27.92
C ILE A 222 -24.87 15.31 28.95
N PRO A 223 -25.69 14.24 28.99
CA PRO A 223 -26.72 14.08 30.02
C PRO A 223 -26.10 14.00 31.42
N GLY A 224 -26.76 14.59 32.42
CA GLY A 224 -26.21 14.64 33.80
C GLY A 224 -26.08 13.28 34.50
N ASP A 225 -26.72 12.23 33.96
CA ASP A 225 -26.63 10.83 34.40
C ASP A 225 -25.56 10.02 33.65
N ALA A 226 -24.78 10.66 32.79
CA ALA A 226 -23.77 10.00 31.98
C ALA A 226 -22.50 9.69 32.80
N GLU A 227 -22.05 8.43 32.74
CA GLU A 227 -20.80 8.00 33.38
C GLU A 227 -19.63 8.18 32.41
N PHE A 228 -18.57 8.87 32.83
CA PHE A 228 -17.36 9.01 32.00
C PHE A 228 -16.64 7.66 31.89
N VAL A 229 -16.35 7.24 30.67
CA VAL A 229 -15.67 5.96 30.39
C VAL A 229 -14.22 6.20 29.99
N ASP A 230 -13.98 7.04 28.98
CA ASP A 230 -12.66 7.20 28.38
C ASP A 230 -12.50 8.55 27.65
N ARG A 231 -11.26 9.01 27.47
CA ARG A 231 -10.91 10.19 26.67
C ARG A 231 -9.95 9.75 25.57
N LYS A 232 -10.37 9.92 24.32
CA LYS A 232 -9.55 9.60 23.15
C LYS A 232 -9.17 10.87 22.41
N GLU A 233 -7.90 11.01 22.08
CA GLU A 233 -7.44 12.03 21.15
C GLU A 233 -7.53 11.45 19.73
N VAL A 234 -8.33 12.06 18.88
CA VAL A 234 -8.53 11.65 17.50
C VAL A 234 -7.92 12.72 16.60
N VAL A 235 -7.01 12.31 15.71
CA VAL A 235 -6.47 13.20 14.68
C VAL A 235 -7.61 13.56 13.71
N VAL A 236 -8.07 14.81 13.74
CA VAL A 236 -9.12 15.33 12.84
C VAL A 236 -8.54 15.67 11.48
N LYS A 237 -7.31 16.19 11.49
CA LYS A 237 -6.58 16.55 10.29
C LYS A 237 -5.11 16.24 10.51
N GLU A 238 -4.61 15.32 9.70
CA GLU A 238 -3.20 14.94 9.73
C GLU A 238 -2.35 16.11 9.23
N GLY A 239 -1.34 16.46 10.02
CA GLY A 239 -0.35 17.47 9.66
C GLY A 239 0.69 16.91 8.70
N TYR A 240 1.75 17.69 8.48
CA TYR A 240 2.92 17.20 7.77
C TYR A 240 3.61 16.13 8.61
N VAL A 241 3.69 14.92 8.07
CA VAL A 241 4.48 13.82 8.63
C VAL A 241 5.83 13.81 7.92
N PRO A 242 6.97 13.90 8.65
CA PRO A 242 8.28 13.87 8.03
C PRO A 242 8.53 12.50 7.38
N PRO A 243 9.33 12.43 6.28
CA PRO A 243 9.63 11.17 5.61
C PRO A 243 10.24 10.11 6.54
N ILE A 244 10.99 10.55 7.55
CA ILE A 244 11.51 9.71 8.63
C ILE A 244 10.83 10.14 9.92
N HIS A 245 9.77 9.44 10.34
CA HIS A 245 9.05 9.72 11.60
C HIS A 245 9.20 8.59 12.63
N ASP A 246 9.54 7.37 12.19
CA ASP A 246 9.61 6.18 13.04
C ASP A 246 11.05 5.77 13.42
N PHE A 247 12.04 6.63 13.18
CA PHE A 247 13.43 6.31 13.53
C PHE A 247 13.67 6.51 15.02
N VAL A 248 13.77 5.40 15.76
CA VAL A 248 14.07 5.40 17.19
C VAL A 248 15.16 4.36 17.51
N LEU A 249 16.16 4.76 18.29
CA LEU A 249 17.21 3.91 18.84
C LEU A 249 16.99 3.76 20.35
N ASP A 250 16.21 2.76 20.72
CA ASP A 250 15.94 2.42 22.12
C ASP A 250 17.04 1.49 22.67
N PHE A 251 17.60 1.86 23.82
CA PHE A 251 18.49 1.01 24.62
C PHE A 251 17.89 0.82 26.01
N ASN A 252 17.32 -0.37 26.27
CA ASN A 252 16.74 -0.74 27.56
C ASN A 252 15.60 0.19 28.03
N GLY A 253 14.79 0.71 27.11
CA GLY A 253 13.68 1.62 27.39
C GLY A 253 14.06 3.10 27.43
N GLU A 254 15.31 3.44 27.10
CA GLU A 254 15.77 4.81 26.95
C GLU A 254 16.00 5.15 25.47
N ASP A 255 15.36 6.22 25.00
CA ASP A 255 15.56 6.74 23.65
C ASP A 255 16.90 7.47 23.55
N MET A 256 17.86 6.84 22.86
CA MET A 256 19.20 7.38 22.62
C MET A 256 19.36 7.98 21.22
N THR A 257 18.27 8.17 20.46
CA THR A 257 18.31 8.58 19.05
C THR A 257 19.11 9.86 18.85
N GLU A 258 18.75 10.93 19.58
CA GLU A 258 19.44 12.22 19.49
C GLU A 258 20.89 12.13 19.97
N ALA A 259 21.16 11.41 21.07
CA ALA A 259 22.51 11.27 21.59
C ALA A 259 23.44 10.62 20.57
N ILE A 260 23.01 9.52 19.96
CA ILE A 260 23.78 8.80 18.94
C ILE A 260 23.91 9.64 17.68
N LEU A 261 22.80 10.19 17.16
CA LEU A 261 22.86 11.00 15.95
C LEU A 261 23.77 12.22 16.11
N ASN A 262 23.98 12.73 17.34
CA ASN A 262 24.87 13.84 17.70
C ASN A 262 26.37 13.52 17.82
N GLU A 263 26.75 12.25 17.75
CA GLU A 263 28.16 11.88 17.68
C GLU A 263 28.83 12.36 16.37
N PRO A 264 30.12 12.73 16.39
CA PRO A 264 30.82 13.24 15.21
C PRO A 264 30.84 12.26 14.03
N LYS A 265 30.81 10.96 14.31
CA LYS A 265 30.74 9.87 13.32
C LYS A 265 29.95 8.72 13.89
N VAL A 266 28.93 8.29 13.15
CA VAL A 266 28.08 7.15 13.50
C VAL A 266 28.09 6.16 12.33
N VAL A 267 28.22 4.88 12.65
CA VAL A 267 27.98 3.79 11.72
C VAL A 267 26.96 2.85 12.35
N LEU A 268 25.80 2.73 11.72
CA LEU A 268 24.76 1.78 12.11
C LEU A 268 24.84 0.57 11.17
N VAL A 269 25.00 -0.62 11.74
CA VAL A 269 24.98 -1.88 11.00
C VAL A 269 23.73 -2.63 11.39
N ILE A 270 22.80 -2.79 10.44
CA ILE A 270 21.52 -3.46 10.65
C ILE A 270 21.58 -4.78 9.90
N SER A 271 21.30 -5.88 10.60
CA SER A 271 21.19 -7.21 10.01
C SER A 271 19.92 -7.88 10.50
N TYR A 272 19.17 -8.48 9.57
CA TYR A 272 17.96 -9.25 9.88
C TYR A 272 18.28 -10.55 10.64
N PHE A 273 19.50 -11.06 10.52
CA PHE A 273 19.92 -12.32 11.13
C PHE A 273 21.28 -12.11 11.80
N LEU A 274 21.28 -11.71 13.07
CA LEU A 274 22.48 -11.59 13.90
C LEU A 274 22.83 -12.89 14.65
N GLU A 275 21.97 -13.90 14.58
CA GLU A 275 22.08 -15.16 15.34
C GLU A 275 22.91 -16.27 14.64
N LYS A 276 23.78 -15.91 13.69
CA LYS A 276 24.68 -16.88 13.05
C LYS A 276 26.15 -16.54 13.27
#